data_AF-A0A6B9TAS7-F1
#
_entry.id   AF-A0A6B9TAS7-F1
#
_cell.length_a   1.000
_cell.length_b   1.000
_cell.length_c   1.000
_cell.angle_alpha   90.00
_cell.angle_beta   90.00
_cell.angle_gamma   90.00
#
_symmetry.space_group_name_H-M   'P 1'
#
loop_
_entity.id
_entity.type
_entity.pdbx_description
1 polymer ?
#
loop_
_entity_poly.entity_id
_entity_poly.type
_entity_poly.pdbx_seq_one_letter_code
_entity_poly.pdbx_strand_id
1 'polypeptide(L)'
;MDGDFNPRHASARSYRYVIPSEGLDIDLARECAKLFIGEHDFVRFCRPDGKPTVATVDSIDVSAEGETIVLTYRARFFLWNMVRRTAAAIISVASGRSSLDDVRSALEGEDINFGVARADALTLTSVEYEGLDFTPSSSSVLSERVDECTFSADLRRGFYTALQD
;
A
#
# COMPACT_ATOMS: atom_id res chain seq x y z
N MET A 1 -16.83 32.47 3.27
CA MET A 1 -16.03 31.24 3.32
C MET A 1 -16.26 30.65 4.69
N ASP A 2 -16.93 29.51 4.74
CA ASP A 2 -17.32 28.89 6.01
C ASP A 2 -16.06 28.51 6.80
N GLY A 3 -15.97 29.00 8.03
CA GLY A 3 -14.83 28.79 8.93
C GLY A 3 -14.75 27.40 9.55
N ASP A 4 -15.52 26.43 9.05
CA ASP A 4 -15.68 25.08 9.62
C ASP A 4 -14.90 23.99 8.85
N PHE A 5 -14.33 24.32 7.70
CA PHE A 5 -13.52 23.35 6.95
C PHE A 5 -12.17 23.10 7.64
N ASN A 6 -11.95 21.84 8.05
CA ASN A 6 -10.67 21.37 8.58
C ASN A 6 -10.05 20.31 7.66
N PRO A 7 -8.93 20.60 6.97
CA PRO A 7 -8.27 19.66 6.06
C PRO A 7 -7.85 18.33 6.72
N ARG A 8 -7.73 18.26 8.05
CA ARG A 8 -7.42 17.01 8.76
C ARG A 8 -8.63 16.09 8.90
N HIS A 9 -9.84 16.62 8.85
CA HIS A 9 -11.09 15.88 9.07
C HIS A 9 -11.61 15.28 7.76
N ALA A 10 -10.75 14.54 7.07
CA ALA A 10 -11.14 13.77 5.89
C ALA A 10 -12.01 12.56 6.28
N SER A 11 -13.00 12.25 5.46
CA SER A 11 -13.84 11.06 5.58
C SER A 11 -13.11 9.80 5.12
N ALA A 12 -12.26 9.90 4.09
CA ALA A 12 -11.41 8.81 3.63
C ALA A 12 -10.11 9.32 2.99
N ARG A 13 -9.10 8.45 2.98
CA ARG A 13 -7.81 8.64 2.32
C ARG A 13 -7.50 7.40 1.50
N SER A 14 -7.00 7.60 0.29
CA SER A 14 -6.55 6.51 -0.57
C SER A 14 -5.06 6.63 -0.85
N TYR A 15 -4.34 5.52 -0.67
CA TYR A 15 -2.91 5.42 -0.99
C TYR A 15 -2.70 4.36 -2.06
N ARG A 16 -1.78 4.62 -2.99
CA ARG A 16 -1.23 3.60 -3.90
C ARG A 16 0.20 3.28 -3.54
N TYR A 17 0.53 2.00 -3.55
CA TYR A 17 1.88 1.48 -3.39
C TYR A 17 2.24 0.66 -4.62
N VAL A 18 3.22 1.12 -5.40
CA VAL A 18 3.58 0.52 -6.69
C VAL A 18 4.93 -0.19 -6.58
N ILE A 19 4.97 -1.45 -6.97
CA ILE A 19 6.17 -2.30 -6.89
C ILE A 19 6.36 -3.11 -8.17
N PRO A 20 7.60 -3.47 -8.53
CA PRO A 20 7.84 -4.44 -9.61
C PRO A 20 7.16 -5.77 -9.29
N SER A 21 6.57 -6.42 -10.31
CA SER A 21 5.91 -7.73 -10.18
C SER A 21 6.90 -8.90 -10.16
N GLU A 22 8.17 -8.67 -10.55
CA GLU A 22 9.19 -9.70 -10.68
C GLU A 22 9.34 -10.53 -9.39
N GLY A 23 9.15 -11.86 -9.52
CA GLY A 23 9.27 -12.81 -8.42
C GLY A 23 8.15 -12.74 -7.38
N LEU A 24 7.02 -12.07 -7.68
CA LEU A 24 5.86 -11.96 -6.79
C LEU A 24 4.66 -12.72 -7.34
N ASP A 25 4.07 -13.56 -6.50
CA ASP A 25 2.77 -14.19 -6.74
C ASP A 25 1.64 -13.21 -6.36
N ILE A 26 0.90 -12.75 -7.36
CA ILE A 26 -0.19 -11.78 -7.18
C ILE A 26 -1.38 -12.37 -6.41
N ASP A 27 -1.65 -13.67 -6.53
CA ASP A 27 -2.78 -14.28 -5.85
C ASP A 27 -2.47 -14.42 -4.36
N LEU A 28 -1.23 -14.78 -4.02
CA LEU A 28 -0.75 -14.69 -2.63
C LEU A 28 -0.76 -13.25 -2.10
N ALA A 29 -0.39 -12.27 -2.93
CA ALA A 29 -0.48 -10.86 -2.54
C ALA A 29 -1.93 -10.44 -2.21
N ARG A 30 -2.90 -10.87 -3.04
CA ARG A 30 -4.34 -10.64 -2.83
C ARG A 30 -4.85 -11.33 -1.58
N GLU A 31 -4.46 -12.58 -1.35
CA GLU A 31 -4.84 -13.31 -0.14
C GLU A 31 -4.30 -12.65 1.12
N CYS A 32 -3.03 -12.23 1.10
CA CYS A 32 -2.42 -11.52 2.21
C CYS A 32 -3.08 -10.15 2.46
N ALA A 33 -3.40 -9.41 1.41
CA ALA A 33 -4.04 -8.10 1.52
C ALA A 33 -5.40 -8.17 2.24
N LYS A 34 -6.18 -9.22 1.98
CA LYS A 34 -7.48 -9.45 2.63
C LYS A 34 -7.39 -9.54 4.16
N LEU A 35 -6.27 -10.03 4.70
CA LEU A 35 -6.08 -10.18 6.15
C LEU A 35 -6.09 -8.83 6.89
N PHE A 36 -5.71 -7.75 6.21
CA PHE A 36 -5.64 -6.42 6.80
C PHE A 36 -6.94 -5.62 6.69
N ILE A 37 -7.94 -6.11 5.95
CA ILE A 37 -9.24 -5.43 5.77
C ILE A 37 -10.08 -5.62 7.04
N GLY A 38 -10.77 -4.56 7.46
CA GLY A 38 -11.53 -4.52 8.71
C GLY A 38 -10.78 -3.83 9.85
N GLU A 39 -11.29 -3.99 11.07
CA GLU A 39 -10.72 -3.43 12.29
C GLU A 39 -9.69 -4.39 12.90
N HIS A 40 -8.46 -3.91 13.10
CA HIS A 40 -7.38 -4.69 13.69
C HIS A 40 -6.53 -3.83 14.61
N ASP A 41 -5.84 -4.48 15.56
CA ASP A 41 -4.71 -3.86 16.23
C ASP A 41 -3.45 -3.98 15.35
N PHE A 42 -3.00 -2.85 14.81
CA PHE A 42 -1.84 -2.78 13.94
C PHE A 42 -0.53 -2.52 14.70
N VAL A 43 -0.42 -2.87 15.98
CA VAL A 43 0.78 -2.64 16.81
C VAL A 43 2.07 -3.18 16.16
N ARG A 44 2.01 -4.33 15.47
CA ARG A 44 3.14 -4.93 14.72
C ARG A 44 3.34 -4.32 13.33
N PHE A 45 2.36 -3.58 12.84
CA PHE A 45 2.33 -2.98 11.51
C PHE A 45 2.39 -1.46 11.55
N CYS A 46 2.66 -0.81 12.68
CA CYS A 46 2.89 0.64 12.73
C CYS A 46 4.23 0.99 13.39
N ARG A 47 4.61 2.26 13.34
CA ARG A 47 5.64 2.81 14.22
C ARG A 47 4.92 3.36 15.47
N PRO A 48 5.28 2.89 16.68
CA PRO A 48 4.70 3.43 17.90
C PRO A 48 4.96 4.94 18.03
N ASP A 49 3.91 5.70 18.29
CA ASP A 49 3.95 7.15 18.54
C ASP A 49 3.18 7.57 19.80
N GLY A 50 2.84 6.60 20.66
CA GLY A 50 2.09 6.80 21.90
C GLY A 50 0.57 6.87 21.73
N LYS A 51 0.04 6.67 20.51
CA LYS A 51 -1.40 6.62 20.25
C LYS A 51 -1.92 5.18 20.16
N PRO A 52 -3.25 4.96 20.27
CA PRO A 52 -3.85 3.67 20.00
C PRO A 52 -3.48 3.15 18.61
N THR A 53 -3.28 1.84 18.52
CA THR A 53 -2.85 1.13 17.31
C THR A 53 -4.01 0.40 16.63
N VAL A 54 -5.23 0.54 17.14
CA VAL A 54 -6.43 0.04 16.49
C VAL A 54 -6.84 0.97 15.36
N ALA A 55 -7.02 0.41 14.17
CA ALA A 55 -7.50 1.14 13.00
C ALA A 55 -8.40 0.24 12.13
N THR A 56 -9.21 0.84 11.28
CA THR A 56 -10.07 0.14 10.32
C THR A 56 -9.60 0.43 8.90
N VAL A 57 -9.34 -0.62 8.12
CA VAL A 57 -9.05 -0.52 6.68
C VAL A 57 -10.30 -0.90 5.91
N ASP A 58 -10.77 0.00 5.05
CA ASP A 58 -12.00 -0.21 4.27
C ASP A 58 -11.74 -1.18 3.11
N SER A 59 -10.61 -1.02 2.42
CA SER A 59 -10.22 -1.90 1.32
C SER A 59 -8.72 -1.88 1.05
N ILE A 60 -8.20 -2.98 0.55
CA ILE A 60 -6.90 -3.07 -0.12
C ILE A 60 -7.10 -3.82 -1.43
N ASP A 61 -7.06 -3.10 -2.54
CA ASP A 61 -7.10 -3.71 -3.88
C ASP A 61 -5.67 -4.01 -4.37
N VAL A 62 -5.52 -5.12 -5.10
CA VAL A 62 -4.25 -5.60 -5.63
C VAL A 62 -4.42 -5.91 -7.12
N SER A 63 -3.91 -5.02 -7.95
CA SER A 63 -3.95 -5.12 -9.41
C SER A 63 -2.54 -5.36 -9.98
N ALA A 64 -2.49 -6.04 -11.12
CA ALA A 64 -1.31 -6.06 -11.98
C ALA A 64 -1.49 -5.00 -13.07
N GLU A 65 -0.48 -4.16 -13.25
CA GLU A 65 -0.43 -3.13 -14.29
C GLU A 65 0.93 -3.27 -15.00
N GLY A 66 0.94 -3.97 -16.14
CA GLY A 66 2.19 -4.33 -16.83
C GLY A 66 3.11 -5.17 -15.95
N GLU A 67 4.35 -4.72 -15.79
CA GLU A 67 5.39 -5.36 -14.95
C GLU A 67 5.37 -4.85 -13.49
N THR A 68 4.22 -4.33 -13.04
CA THR A 68 4.05 -3.82 -11.68
C THR A 68 2.83 -4.42 -11.00
N ILE A 69 2.91 -4.51 -9.67
CA ILE A 69 1.77 -4.74 -8.79
C ILE A 69 1.45 -3.42 -8.08
N VAL A 70 0.18 -3.06 -8.07
CA VAL A 70 -0.33 -1.85 -7.42
C VAL A 70 -1.23 -2.25 -6.25
N LEU A 71 -0.83 -1.85 -5.04
CA LEU A 71 -1.65 -1.99 -3.83
C LEU A 71 -2.40 -0.67 -3.60
N THR A 72 -3.72 -0.68 -3.65
CA THR A 72 -4.56 0.49 -3.41
C THR A 72 -5.29 0.37 -2.07
N TYR A 73 -4.83 1.14 -1.09
CA TYR A 73 -5.39 1.18 0.26
C TYR A 73 -6.45 2.26 0.36
N ARG A 74 -7.52 1.99 1.11
CA ARG A 74 -8.53 2.97 1.52
C ARG A 74 -8.84 2.81 3.01
N ALA A 75 -8.83 3.93 3.74
CA ALA A 75 -9.26 3.99 5.13
C ALA A 75 -9.60 5.43 5.52
N ARG A 76 -10.33 5.60 6.62
CA ARG A 76 -10.54 6.92 7.25
C ARG A 76 -9.21 7.57 7.64
N PHE A 77 -8.31 6.81 8.27
CA PHE A 77 -6.97 7.25 8.64
C PHE A 77 -6.00 6.08 8.64
N PHE A 78 -4.71 6.38 8.64
CA PHE A 78 -3.64 5.38 8.72
C PHE A 78 -2.68 5.74 9.86
N LEU A 79 -2.17 4.73 10.55
CA LEU A 79 -1.16 4.91 11.58
C LEU A 79 0.21 5.18 10.96
N TRP A 80 1.17 5.66 11.77
CA TRP A 80 2.51 5.95 11.26
C TRP A 80 3.16 4.68 10.70
N ASN A 81 3.64 4.75 9.45
CA ASN A 81 4.23 3.64 8.69
C ASN A 81 3.29 2.46 8.37
N MET A 82 2.00 2.55 8.70
CA MET A 82 1.03 1.46 8.53
C MET A 82 1.02 0.86 7.13
N VAL A 83 0.86 1.72 6.12
CA VAL A 83 0.81 1.29 4.72
C VAL A 83 2.12 0.61 4.30
N ARG A 84 3.28 1.16 4.69
CA ARG A 84 4.60 0.62 4.29
C ARG A 84 4.94 -0.70 4.99
N ARG A 85 4.45 -0.91 6.21
CA ARG A 85 4.68 -2.15 6.96
C ARG A 85 3.75 -3.28 6.49
N THR A 86 2.48 -2.97 6.23
CA THR A 86 1.55 -3.94 5.62
C THR A 86 1.99 -4.28 4.19
N ALA A 87 2.45 -3.31 3.39
CA ALA A 87 3.05 -3.58 2.08
C ALA A 87 4.28 -4.50 2.19
N ALA A 88 5.15 -4.32 3.19
CA ALA A 88 6.30 -5.20 3.40
C ALA A 88 5.89 -6.66 3.68
N ALA A 89 4.84 -6.86 4.48
CA ALA A 89 4.28 -8.18 4.76
C ALA A 89 3.69 -8.83 3.49
N ILE A 90 2.88 -8.08 2.73
CA ILE A 90 2.32 -8.55 1.45
C ILE A 90 3.44 -8.96 0.49
N ILE A 91 4.49 -8.15 0.36
CA ILE A 91 5.66 -8.46 -0.48
C ILE A 91 6.39 -9.71 0.04
N SER A 92 6.52 -9.87 1.36
CA SER A 92 7.17 -11.05 1.95
C SER A 92 6.41 -12.33 1.64
N VAL A 93 5.07 -12.30 1.75
CA VAL A 93 4.21 -13.45 1.41
C VAL A 93 4.20 -13.72 -0.09
N ALA A 94 4.03 -12.68 -0.91
CA ALA A 94 3.99 -12.82 -2.38
C ALA A 94 5.31 -13.36 -2.96
N SER A 95 6.44 -13.09 -2.30
CA SER A 95 7.76 -13.64 -2.69
C SER A 95 8.08 -15.00 -2.06
N GLY A 96 7.15 -15.59 -1.29
CA GLY A 96 7.34 -16.87 -0.61
C GLY A 96 8.30 -16.83 0.59
N ARG A 97 8.72 -15.65 1.06
CA ARG A 97 9.62 -15.52 2.23
C ARG A 97 8.89 -15.65 3.58
N SER A 98 7.58 -15.45 3.59
CA SER A 98 6.73 -15.57 4.77
C SER A 98 5.42 -16.25 4.40
N SER A 99 4.75 -16.81 5.40
CA SER A 99 3.44 -17.45 5.23
C SER A 99 2.30 -16.46 5.54
N LEU A 100 1.09 -16.80 5.08
CA LEU A 100 -0.12 -16.09 5.52
C LEU A 100 -0.36 -16.23 7.04
N ASP A 101 0.10 -17.34 7.62
CA ASP A 101 -0.02 -17.60 9.06
C ASP A 101 0.85 -16.63 9.87
N ASP A 102 2.08 -16.38 9.43
CA ASP A 102 2.98 -15.39 10.04
C ASP A 102 2.30 -14.01 10.13
N VAL A 103 1.54 -13.63 9.10
CA VAL A 103 0.81 -12.36 9.06
C VAL A 103 -0.38 -12.36 10.02
N ARG A 104 -1.10 -13.49 10.15
CA ARG A 104 -2.17 -13.64 11.14
C ARG A 104 -1.63 -13.56 12.58
N SER A 105 -0.58 -14.32 12.88
CA SER A 105 0.10 -14.28 14.18
C SER A 105 0.60 -12.86 14.52
N ALA A 106 1.13 -12.13 13.54
CA ALA A 106 1.52 -10.73 13.73
C ALA A 106 0.33 -9.81 14.04
N LEU A 107 -0.84 -10.02 13.42
CA LEU A 107 -2.08 -9.29 13.73
C LEU A 107 -2.62 -9.66 15.12
N GLU A 108 -2.38 -10.89 15.58
CA GLU A 108 -2.68 -11.35 16.94
C GLU A 108 -1.67 -10.85 17.99
N GLY A 109 -0.62 -10.15 17.55
CA GLY A 109 0.33 -9.45 18.41
C GLY A 109 1.65 -10.19 18.65
N GLU A 110 1.89 -11.32 17.99
CA GLU A 110 3.20 -11.99 18.05
C GLU A 110 4.32 -11.09 17.49
N ASP A 111 5.54 -11.28 17.99
CA ASP A 111 6.68 -10.43 17.64
C ASP A 111 7.31 -10.84 16.30
N ILE A 112 6.55 -10.66 15.23
CA ILE A 112 6.95 -10.91 13.85
C ILE A 112 7.06 -9.57 13.13
N ASN A 113 8.17 -9.35 12.42
CA ASN A 113 8.47 -8.08 11.77
C ASN A 113 8.91 -8.30 10.32
N PHE A 114 8.09 -7.81 9.39
CA PHE A 114 8.34 -7.89 7.94
C PHE A 114 9.20 -6.72 7.41
N GLY A 115 9.64 -5.82 8.29
CA GLY A 115 10.38 -4.62 7.94
C GLY A 115 9.47 -3.44 7.57
N VAL A 116 10.05 -2.47 6.85
CA VAL A 116 9.34 -1.29 6.34
C VAL A 116 9.67 -1.15 4.86
N ALA A 117 8.67 -1.30 3.99
CA ALA A 117 8.88 -1.22 2.55
C ALA A 117 9.36 0.19 2.14
N ARG A 118 9.98 0.34 0.97
CA ARG A 118 10.55 1.61 0.47
C ARG A 118 9.53 2.76 0.43
N ALA A 119 9.98 4.01 0.63
CA ALA A 119 9.07 5.16 0.79
C ALA A 119 8.62 5.78 -0.54
N ASP A 120 9.49 5.76 -1.53
CA ASP A 120 9.35 6.27 -2.91
C ASP A 120 8.20 5.61 -3.69
N ALA A 121 7.87 4.36 -3.37
CA ALA A 121 6.76 3.62 -3.95
C ALA A 121 5.37 4.05 -3.44
N LEU A 122 5.28 4.83 -2.35
CA LEU A 122 4.01 5.22 -1.73
C LEU A 122 3.53 6.58 -2.25
N THR A 123 2.23 6.66 -2.55
CA THR A 123 1.59 7.90 -2.95
C THR A 123 0.21 8.06 -2.34
N LEU A 124 -0.09 9.23 -1.78
CA LEU A 124 -1.45 9.63 -1.46
C LEU A 124 -2.15 10.05 -2.75
N THR A 125 -3.20 9.35 -3.14
CA THR A 125 -3.87 9.57 -4.43
C THR A 125 -5.23 10.24 -4.31
N SER A 126 -5.91 10.09 -3.18
CA SER A 126 -7.19 10.74 -2.92
C SER A 126 -7.37 11.08 -1.45
N VAL A 127 -8.05 12.20 -1.20
CA VAL A 127 -8.56 12.59 0.12
C VAL A 127 -10.00 13.05 -0.10
N GLU A 128 -10.92 12.45 0.65
CA GLU A 128 -12.34 12.75 0.56
C GLU A 128 -12.80 13.50 1.80
N TYR A 129 -13.73 14.44 1.62
CA TYR A 129 -14.41 15.13 2.71
C TYR A 129 -15.91 15.05 2.47
N GLU A 130 -16.68 15.02 3.56
CA GLU A 130 -18.13 15.05 3.46
C GLU A 130 -18.60 16.41 2.93
N GLY A 131 -19.48 16.40 1.92
CA GLY A 131 -20.04 17.62 1.33
C GLY A 131 -19.09 18.42 0.43
N LEU A 132 -17.92 17.87 0.06
CA LEU A 132 -16.98 18.50 -0.87
C LEU A 132 -16.56 17.53 -1.96
N ASP A 133 -16.73 17.96 -3.21
CA ASP A 133 -16.24 17.25 -4.38
C ASP A 133 -15.01 17.97 -4.95
N PHE A 134 -13.93 17.21 -5.18
CA PHE A 134 -12.78 17.70 -5.90
C PHE A 134 -12.85 17.27 -7.36
N THR A 135 -12.55 18.19 -8.27
CA THR A 135 -12.33 17.86 -9.67
C THR A 135 -10.82 17.60 -9.87
N PRO A 136 -10.39 16.36 -10.17
CA PRO A 136 -8.98 16.09 -10.44
C PRO A 136 -8.54 16.84 -11.71
N SER A 137 -7.31 17.34 -11.71
CA SER A 137 -6.72 17.92 -12.92
C SER A 137 -6.48 16.84 -13.97
N SER A 138 -6.70 17.17 -15.25
CA SER A 138 -6.53 16.25 -16.38
C SER A 138 -5.11 15.74 -16.56
N SER A 139 -4.11 16.46 -16.05
CA SER A 139 -2.73 15.99 -15.90
C SER A 139 -2.55 15.51 -14.46
N SER A 140 -2.46 14.20 -14.25
CA SER A 140 -2.12 13.68 -12.94
C SER A 140 -0.63 13.32 -12.92
N VAL A 141 0.15 13.97 -12.06
CA VAL A 141 1.52 13.54 -11.72
C VAL A 141 1.55 12.07 -11.24
N LEU A 142 0.38 11.55 -10.82
CA LEU A 142 0.17 10.18 -10.39
C LEU A 142 0.25 9.16 -11.53
N SER A 143 -0.31 9.47 -12.70
CA SER A 143 -0.18 8.61 -13.89
C SER A 143 1.28 8.56 -14.32
N GLU A 144 1.97 9.70 -14.33
CA GLU A 144 3.38 9.78 -14.69
C GLU A 144 4.27 8.90 -13.80
N ARG A 145 3.99 8.79 -12.49
CA ARG A 145 4.77 7.92 -11.57
C ARG A 145 4.50 6.42 -11.77
N VAL A 146 3.27 6.04 -12.14
CA VAL A 146 2.98 4.65 -12.53
C VAL A 146 3.71 4.33 -13.83
N ASP A 147 3.72 5.27 -14.77
CA ASP A 147 4.47 5.15 -16.02
C ASP A 147 5.98 5.05 -15.77
N GLU A 148 6.55 5.83 -14.84
CA GLU A 148 7.97 5.75 -14.46
C GLU A 148 8.36 4.40 -13.85
N CYS A 149 7.49 3.83 -13.00
CA CYS A 149 7.75 2.54 -12.38
C CYS A 149 7.68 1.41 -13.42
N THR A 150 6.67 1.47 -14.29
CA THR A 150 6.51 0.58 -15.45
C THR A 150 7.72 0.69 -16.38
N PHE A 151 8.11 1.90 -16.77
CA PHE A 151 9.28 2.17 -17.61
C PHE A 151 10.58 1.65 -17.00
N SER A 152 10.77 1.84 -15.69
CA SER A 152 11.94 1.34 -14.97
C SER A 152 11.97 -0.19 -14.90
N ALA A 153 10.81 -0.83 -14.75
CA ALA A 153 10.68 -2.29 -14.75
C ALA A 153 10.98 -2.85 -16.15
N ASP A 154 10.43 -2.25 -17.20
CA ASP A 154 10.67 -2.62 -18.59
C ASP A 154 12.14 -2.48 -18.98
N LEU A 155 12.80 -1.40 -18.56
CA LEU A 155 14.24 -1.18 -18.78
C LEU A 155 15.09 -2.27 -18.12
N ARG A 156 14.78 -2.66 -16.88
CA ARG A 156 15.49 -3.76 -16.21
C ARG A 156 15.32 -5.06 -16.96
N ARG A 157 14.08 -5.38 -17.37
CA ARG A 157 13.80 -6.60 -18.15
C ARG A 157 14.59 -6.62 -19.46
N GLY A 158 14.54 -5.53 -20.24
CA GLY A 158 15.28 -5.40 -21.49
C GLY A 158 16.78 -5.59 -21.30
N PHE A 159 17.34 -5.04 -20.22
CA PHE A 159 18.74 -5.25 -19.86
C PHE A 159 19.05 -6.72 -19.54
N TYR A 160 18.22 -7.39 -18.74
CA TYR A 160 18.43 -8.81 -18.40
C TYR A 160 18.23 -9.76 -19.58
N THR A 161 17.24 -9.51 -20.45
CA THR A 161 17.04 -10.30 -21.67
C THR A 161 18.24 -10.18 -22.61
N ALA A 162 18.78 -8.97 -22.80
CA ALA A 162 19.96 -8.74 -23.65
C ALA A 162 21.26 -9.35 -23.12
N LEU A 163 21.32 -9.75 -21.85
CA LEU A 163 22.46 -10.46 -21.25
C LEU A 163 22.37 -11.98 -21.36
N GLN A 164 21.22 -12.52 -21.79
CA GLN A 164 21.00 -13.95 -21.98
C GLN A 164 21.11 -14.39 -23.45
N ASP A 165 21.33 -13.44 -24.36
CA ASP A 165 21.68 -13.64 -25.78
C ASP A 165 23.20 -13.53 -26.01
#